data_AF-A0A2W6Z8Z8-F1
#
_entry.id   AF-A0A2W6Z8Z8-F1
#
_cell.length_a   1.000
_cell.length_b   1.000
_cell.length_c   1.000
_cell.angle_alpha   90.00
_cell.angle_beta   90.00
_cell.angle_gamma   90.00
#
_symmetry.space_group_name_H-M   'P 1'
#
loop_
_entity.id
_entity.type
_entity.pdbx_description
1 polymer ?
#
loop_
_entity_poly.entity_id
_entity_poly.type
_entity_poly.pdbx_seq_one_letter_code
_entity_poly.pdbx_strand_id
1 'polypeptide(L)'
;MTAFRMVLISMFLALLGYTAVVTRQHGPGLVSAFIGNMQLVDWSGQFNLDVLLMLMLSALWLMWRHQFSGPGVMLGLAALSKGPLYQQENCGIGFCRIGLPKQSDNASVTLELNDAAVPLG
;
A
#
# COMPACT_ATOMS: atom_id res chain seq x y z
N MET A 1 -16.97 1.98 29.48
CA MET A 1 -17.24 1.96 28.02
C MET A 1 -16.92 3.27 27.30
N THR A 2 -17.10 4.45 27.93
CA THR A 2 -16.79 5.76 27.31
C THR A 2 -15.31 5.94 26.95
N ALA A 3 -14.39 5.60 27.85
CA ALA A 3 -12.95 5.71 27.58
C ALA A 3 -12.50 4.89 26.36
N PHE A 4 -12.98 3.64 26.24
CA PHE A 4 -12.71 2.80 25.06
C PHE A 4 -13.23 3.43 23.76
N ARG A 5 -14.45 3.99 23.78
CA ARG A 5 -15.01 4.71 22.63
C ARG A 5 -14.17 5.93 22.25
N MET A 6 -13.70 6.70 23.24
CA MET A 6 -12.83 7.87 22.99
C MET A 6 -11.52 7.46 22.33
N VAL A 7 -10.90 6.36 22.78
CA VAL A 7 -9.68 5.82 22.18
C VAL A 7 -9.94 5.41 20.72
N LEU A 8 -11.02 4.69 20.43
CA LEU A 8 -11.37 4.29 19.07
C LEU A 8 -11.60 5.49 18.15
N ILE A 9 -12.34 6.50 18.62
CA ILE A 9 -12.56 7.74 17.87
C ILE A 9 -11.23 8.44 17.59
N SER A 10 -10.35 8.52 18.59
CA SER A 10 -9.02 9.14 18.43
C SER A 10 -8.17 8.40 17.40
N MET A 11 -8.11 7.08 17.46
CA MET A 11 -7.36 6.26 16.49
C MET A 11 -7.92 6.42 15.08
N PHE A 12 -9.25 6.45 14.94
CA PHE A 12 -9.91 6.65 13.67
C PHE A 12 -9.64 8.03 13.07
N LEU A 13 -9.72 9.09 13.88
CA LEU A 13 -9.40 10.45 13.43
C LEU A 13 -7.93 10.60 13.04
N ALA A 14 -7.01 9.99 13.79
CA ALA A 14 -5.59 9.97 13.44
C ALA A 14 -5.34 9.26 12.11
N LEU A 15 -5.96 8.10 11.88
CA LEU A 15 -5.88 7.36 10.63
C LEU A 15 -6.43 8.17 9.45
N LEU A 16 -7.59 8.81 9.61
CA LEU A 16 -8.19 9.66 8.57
C LEU A 16 -7.31 10.85 8.22
N GLY A 17 -6.76 11.53 9.24
CA GLY A 17 -5.86 12.67 9.04
C GLY A 17 -4.60 12.28 8.29
N TYR A 18 -3.96 11.19 8.70
CA TYR A 18 -2.77 10.66 8.02
C TYR A 18 -3.08 10.25 6.57
N THR A 19 -4.18 9.55 6.35
CA THR A 19 -4.64 9.14 5.01
C THR A 19 -4.85 10.36 4.11
N ALA A 20 -5.52 11.41 4.60
CA ALA A 20 -5.77 12.63 3.83
C ALA A 20 -4.46 13.32 3.39
N VAL A 21 -3.44 13.35 4.25
CA VAL A 21 -2.12 13.91 3.90
C VAL A 21 -1.46 13.08 2.80
N VAL A 22 -1.41 11.75 2.97
CA VAL A 22 -0.77 10.85 2.00
C VAL A 22 -1.48 10.90 0.65
N THR A 23 -2.81 10.86 0.62
CA THR A 23 -3.61 10.93 -0.61
C THR A 23 -3.42 12.26 -1.35
N ARG A 24 -3.26 13.39 -0.63
CA ARG A 24 -2.98 14.68 -1.28
C ARG A 24 -1.60 14.74 -1.92
N GLN A 25 -0.61 14.05 -1.33
CA GLN A 25 0.77 14.07 -1.81
C GLN A 25 1.03 13.05 -2.93
N HIS A 26 0.40 11.87 -2.87
CA HIS A 26 0.70 10.73 -3.75
C HIS A 26 -0.49 10.34 -4.65
N GLY A 27 -1.63 11.01 -4.52
CA GLY A 27 -2.88 10.65 -5.20
C GLY A 27 -3.59 9.42 -4.58
N PRO A 28 -4.77 9.04 -5.10
CA PRO A 28 -5.55 7.87 -4.63
C PRO A 28 -4.97 6.53 -5.12
N GLY A 29 -3.65 6.39 -5.17
CA GLY A 29 -2.95 5.23 -5.73
C GLY A 29 -2.66 4.11 -4.74
N LEU A 30 -3.41 3.98 -3.64
CA LEU A 30 -3.03 3.08 -2.53
C LEU A 30 -2.95 1.61 -2.96
N VAL A 31 -3.86 1.15 -3.82
CA VAL A 31 -3.80 -0.21 -4.37
C VAL A 31 -2.57 -0.42 -5.25
N SER A 32 -2.25 0.58 -6.11
CA SER A 32 -1.07 0.54 -6.96
C SER A 32 0.22 0.53 -6.13
N ALA A 33 0.32 1.38 -5.10
CA ALA A 33 1.45 1.41 -4.18
C ALA A 33 1.58 0.11 -3.36
N PHE A 34 0.46 -0.44 -2.89
CA PHE A 34 0.43 -1.70 -2.15
C PHE A 34 0.96 -2.87 -2.97
N ILE A 35 0.48 -3.00 -4.22
CA ILE A 35 0.93 -4.05 -5.14
C ILE A 35 2.35 -3.80 -5.66
N GLY A 36 2.71 -2.54 -5.92
CA GLY A 36 4.07 -2.16 -6.33
C GLY A 36 5.11 -2.54 -5.29
N ASN A 37 4.83 -2.27 -4.01
CA ASN A 37 5.73 -2.65 -2.92
C ASN A 37 5.81 -4.18 -2.72
N MET A 38 4.78 -4.96 -3.05
CA MET A 38 4.88 -6.44 -3.00
C MET A 38 5.86 -7.02 -4.02
N GLN A 39 6.17 -6.29 -5.10
CA GLN A 39 7.18 -6.71 -6.07
C GLN A 39 8.61 -6.48 -5.56
N LEU A 40 8.76 -5.64 -4.53
CA LEU A 40 10.03 -5.40 -3.86
C LEU A 40 10.25 -6.50 -2.82
N VAL A 41 11.41 -7.15 -2.88
CA VAL A 41 11.82 -8.13 -1.87
C VAL A 41 12.49 -7.38 -0.71
N ASP A 42 11.67 -6.60 0.01
CA ASP A 42 12.09 -5.81 1.17
C ASP A 42 11.08 -5.91 2.31
N TRP A 43 11.35 -5.17 3.40
CA TRP A 43 10.47 -5.12 4.57
C TRP A 43 9.06 -4.62 4.25
N SER A 44 8.91 -3.67 3.31
CA SER A 44 7.59 -3.17 2.91
C SER A 44 6.83 -4.20 2.10
N GLY A 45 7.52 -4.93 1.23
CA GLY A 45 6.95 -6.03 0.45
C GLY A 45 6.51 -7.18 1.34
N GLN A 46 7.32 -7.57 2.32
CA GLN A 46 6.97 -8.61 3.31
C GLN A 46 5.69 -8.24 4.08
N PHE A 47 5.62 -7.03 4.62
CA PHE A 47 4.44 -6.58 5.37
C PHE A 47 3.17 -6.58 4.50
N ASN A 48 3.27 -6.11 3.25
CA ASN A 48 2.13 -6.08 2.34
C ASN A 48 1.68 -7.51 1.97
N LEU A 49 2.62 -8.42 1.75
CA LEU A 49 2.31 -9.83 1.48
C LEU A 49 1.62 -10.49 2.68
N ASP A 50 2.12 -10.27 3.89
CA ASP A 50 1.54 -10.81 5.13
C ASP A 50 0.09 -10.33 5.32
N VAL A 51 -0.18 -9.04 5.05
CA VAL A 51 -1.54 -8.47 5.08
C VAL A 51 -2.43 -9.11 4.02
N LEU A 52 -1.94 -9.24 2.78
CA LEU A 52 -2.70 -9.88 1.70
C LEU A 52 -3.07 -11.33 2.04
N LEU A 53 -2.12 -12.09 2.59
CA LEU A 53 -2.34 -13.48 3.01
C LEU A 53 -3.37 -13.58 4.13
N MET A 54 -3.33 -12.67 5.12
CA MET A 54 -4.34 -12.62 6.18
C MET A 54 -5.75 -12.32 5.63
N LEU A 55 -5.86 -11.43 4.63
CA LEU A 55 -7.12 -11.15 3.92
C LEU A 55 -7.63 -12.36 3.14
N MET A 56 -6.74 -13.05 2.40
CA MET A 56 -7.10 -14.27 1.67
C MET A 56 -7.56 -15.38 2.60
N LEU A 57 -6.88 -15.57 3.74
CA LEU A 57 -7.29 -16.54 4.74
C LEU A 57 -8.66 -16.20 5.33
N SER A 58 -8.92 -14.91 5.59
CA SER A 58 -10.23 -14.45 6.09
C SER A 58 -11.35 -14.66 5.07
N ALA A 59 -11.10 -14.38 3.79
CA ALA A 59 -12.05 -14.62 2.70
C ALA A 59 -12.33 -16.12 2.50
N LEU A 60 -11.29 -16.95 2.50
CA LEU A 60 -11.41 -18.40 2.41
C LEU A 60 -12.19 -18.97 3.60
N TRP A 61 -11.96 -18.46 4.80
CA TRP A 61 -12.72 -18.82 5.99
C TRP A 61 -14.21 -18.48 5.85
N LEU A 62 -14.55 -17.30 5.33
CA LEU A 62 -15.94 -16.90 5.03
C LEU A 62 -16.59 -17.87 4.02
N MET A 63 -15.90 -18.19 2.92
CA MET A 63 -16.40 -19.13 1.91
C MET A 63 -16.64 -20.52 2.51
N TRP A 64 -15.68 -21.03 3.30
CA TRP A 64 -15.79 -22.31 3.99
C TRP A 64 -16.96 -22.32 4.99
N ARG A 65 -17.13 -21.26 5.79
CA ARG A 65 -18.24 -21.14 6.77
C ARG A 65 -19.61 -21.16 6.10
N HIS A 66 -19.70 -20.63 4.90
CA HIS A 66 -20.92 -20.66 4.09
C HIS A 66 -21.00 -21.89 3.16
N GLN A 67 -20.22 -22.95 3.42
CA GLN A 67 -20.23 -24.20 2.67
C GLN A 67 -20.01 -24.00 1.16
N PHE A 68 -19.22 -22.99 0.78
CA PHE A 68 -19.02 -22.57 -0.60
C PHE A 68 -20.32 -22.28 -1.38
N SER A 69 -21.39 -21.92 -0.67
CA SER A 69 -22.63 -21.47 -1.30
C SER A 69 -22.42 -20.15 -2.07
N GLY A 70 -23.26 -19.89 -3.08
CA GLY A 70 -23.20 -18.65 -3.87
C GLY A 70 -23.08 -17.36 -3.04
N PRO A 71 -23.91 -17.16 -1.99
CA PRO A 71 -23.76 -16.02 -1.08
C PRO A 71 -22.43 -15.99 -0.33
N GLY A 72 -21.91 -17.16 0.07
CA GLY A 72 -20.61 -17.30 0.73
C GLY A 72 -19.43 -16.88 -0.15
N VAL A 73 -19.47 -17.24 -1.43
CA VAL A 73 -18.47 -16.81 -2.41
C VAL A 73 -18.53 -15.30 -2.63
N MET A 74 -19.74 -14.73 -2.76
CA MET A 74 -19.89 -13.27 -2.88
C MET A 74 -19.36 -12.52 -1.65
N LEU A 75 -19.64 -13.00 -0.45
CA LEU A 75 -19.15 -12.41 0.79
C LEU A 75 -17.62 -12.52 0.93
N GLY A 76 -17.04 -13.67 0.56
CA GLY A 76 -15.58 -13.86 0.55
C GLY A 76 -14.87 -12.94 -0.46
N LEU A 77 -15.41 -12.79 -1.67
CA LEU A 77 -14.88 -11.86 -2.67
C LEU A 77 -15.02 -10.40 -2.22
N ALA A 78 -16.14 -10.04 -1.57
CA ALA A 78 -16.32 -8.72 -0.99
C ALA A 78 -15.33 -8.43 0.16
N ALA A 79 -14.89 -9.46 0.90
CA ALA A 79 -13.85 -9.30 1.92
C ALA A 79 -12.46 -8.99 1.33
N LEU A 80 -12.17 -9.49 0.11
CA LEU A 80 -10.93 -9.18 -0.61
C LEU A 80 -10.92 -7.76 -1.19
N SER A 81 -12.07 -7.27 -1.64
CA SER A 81 -12.17 -5.96 -2.31
C SER A 81 -12.21 -4.77 -1.36
N LYS A 82 -12.58 -4.96 -0.09
CA LYS A 82 -12.59 -3.89 0.93
C LYS A 82 -11.19 -3.51 1.47
N GLY A 83 -10.17 -3.51 0.61
CA GLY A 83 -9.13 -2.47 0.70
C GLY A 83 -9.76 -1.10 0.42
N PRO A 84 -9.12 0.03 0.77
CA PRO A 84 -9.76 1.34 0.69
C PRO A 84 -10.34 1.55 -0.71
N LEU A 85 -11.67 1.56 -0.76
CA LEU A 85 -12.50 1.77 -1.93
C LEU A 85 -12.23 3.16 -2.49
N TYR A 86 -11.26 3.25 -3.39
CA TYR A 86 -11.16 4.32 -4.38
C TYR A 86 -10.81 3.69 -5.73
N GLN A 87 -11.71 2.82 -6.22
CA GLN A 87 -11.85 2.63 -7.66
C GLN A 87 -12.53 3.90 -8.18
N GLN A 88 -11.76 4.97 -8.40
CA GLN A 88 -12.27 6.13 -9.12
C GLN A 88 -12.25 5.78 -10.60
N GLU A 89 -13.38 5.24 -11.05
CA GLU A 89 -13.77 5.29 -12.45
C GLU A 89 -13.81 6.77 -12.89
N ASN A 90 -13.43 7.01 -14.14
CA ASN A 90 -13.49 8.28 -14.88
C ASN A 90 -12.39 9.32 -14.61
N CYS A 91 -11.50 9.39 -15.62
CA CYS A 91 -11.04 10.67 -16.14
C CYS A 91 -12.24 11.60 -16.36
N GLY A 92 -12.21 12.77 -15.74
CA GLY A 92 -13.18 13.84 -15.92
C GLY A 92 -13.54 14.49 -14.60
N ILE A 93 -12.76 15.50 -14.17
CA ILE A 93 -13.08 16.92 -14.36
C ILE A 93 -11.76 17.71 -14.30
N GLY A 94 -11.28 18.20 -15.46
CA GLY A 94 -10.28 19.26 -15.60
C GLY A 94 -8.91 19.07 -14.92
N PHE A 95 -7.96 18.40 -15.60
CA PHE A 95 -6.65 19.01 -15.89
C PHE A 95 -5.87 18.12 -16.86
N CYS A 96 -5.83 18.57 -18.11
CA CYS A 96 -4.81 18.17 -19.07
C CYS A 96 -3.50 18.89 -18.67
N ARG A 97 -2.40 18.13 -18.63
CA ARG A 97 -0.98 18.55 -18.69
C ARG A 97 -0.33 19.12 -17.41
N ILE A 98 0.48 18.29 -16.75
CA ILE A 98 1.74 18.72 -16.10
C ILE A 98 2.85 17.80 -16.62
N GLY A 99 3.85 18.40 -17.25
CA GLY A 99 4.99 17.70 -17.84
C GLY A 99 5.85 17.02 -16.78
N LEU A 100 6.19 15.77 -17.03
CA LEU A 100 7.26 15.07 -16.30
C LEU A 100 8.61 15.67 -16.71
N PRO A 101 9.43 16.21 -15.79
CA PRO A 101 10.85 16.34 -16.05
C PRO A 101 11.47 14.93 -16.15
N LYS A 102 12.40 14.76 -17.10
CA LYS A 102 13.19 13.53 -17.23
C LYS A 102 13.93 13.24 -15.92
N GLN A 103 13.77 12.03 -15.39
CA GLN A 103 14.72 11.42 -14.46
C GLN A 103 16.07 11.30 -15.20
N SER A 104 16.99 12.20 -14.89
CA SER A 104 18.39 12.16 -15.34
C SER A 104 19.25 11.73 -14.16
N ASP A 105 19.18 10.45 -13.80
CA ASP A 105 20.09 9.84 -12.86
C ASP A 105 21.00 8.86 -13.60
N ASN A 106 22.08 9.40 -14.15
CA ASN A 106 23.35 8.71 -14.23
C ASN A 106 24.43 9.74 -13.91
N ALA A 107 24.45 10.14 -12.64
CA ALA A 107 25.65 10.64 -12.00
C ALA A 107 26.68 9.49 -12.01
N SER A 108 27.40 9.37 -13.11
CA SER A 108 28.70 8.71 -13.19
C SER A 108 29.69 9.54 -12.38
N VAL A 109 29.66 9.43 -11.05
CA VAL A 109 30.66 10.01 -10.14
C VAL A 109 30.88 9.02 -8.99
N THR A 110 32.15 8.67 -8.81
CA THR A 110 32.77 7.83 -7.77
C THR A 110 32.48 6.32 -7.77
N LEU A 111 32.93 5.63 -8.82
CA LEU A 111 33.80 4.47 -8.58
C LEU A 111 35.21 5.03 -8.33
N GLU A 112 35.50 5.46 -7.10
CA GLU A 112 36.88 5.53 -6.64
C GLU A 112 37.36 4.10 -6.45
N LEU A 113 38.11 3.66 -7.45
CA LEU A 113 39.05 2.56 -7.39
C LEU A 113 39.92 2.71 -6.14
N ASN A 114 39.64 1.85 -5.16
CA ASN A 114 40.62 0.98 -4.50
C ASN A 114 42.06 1.15 -5.03
N ASP A 115 42.91 1.98 -4.39
CA ASP A 115 44.38 1.91 -4.42
C ASP A 115 45.00 2.94 -3.46
N ALA A 116 45.18 2.62 -2.18
CA ALA A 116 46.22 3.19 -1.31
C ALA A 116 46.30 2.48 0.07
N ALA A 117 47.20 1.49 0.13
CA ALA A 117 48.03 1.08 1.27
C ALA A 117 47.55 1.35 2.72
N VAL A 118 47.22 0.26 3.42
CA VAL A 118 47.38 0.14 4.87
C VAL A 118 48.87 -0.01 5.18
N PRO A 119 49.51 0.85 6.00
CA PRO A 119 50.83 0.53 6.54
C PRO A 119 50.67 -0.19 7.88
N LEU A 120 51.23 -1.40 7.95
CA LEU A 120 51.64 -2.02 9.20
C LEU A 120 52.94 -1.35 9.66
N GLY A 121 52.90 -0.74 10.84
CA GLY A 121 54.04 -0.13 11.54
C GLY A 121 53.63 0.29 12.93
#